data_AF-A0A2E6KYS0-F1
#
_entry.id   AF-A0A2E6KYS0-F1
#
_cell.length_a   1.000
_cell.length_b   1.000
_cell.length_c   1.000
_cell.angle_alpha   90.00
_cell.angle_beta   90.00
_cell.angle_gamma   90.00
#
_symmetry.space_group_name_H-M   'P 1'
#
loop_
_entity.id
_entity.type
_entity.pdbx_description
1 polymer ?
#
loop_
_entity_poly.entity_id
_entity_poly.type
_entity_poly.pdbx_seq_one_letter_code
_entity_poly.pdbx_strand_id
1 'polypeptide(L)'
;MCNLGEQGWKLGRIIATNYREDHWGQGEFAPYQVALEENYSLIYVPLDDDRYCREALKEDLRIIGRKDALAEDVVEMDNGQKSVNLNDQLNCQSGDLVDYHNHRNGRCQCCNDCPKSWTYAELYSEHYRCATRNNLNVSRYEINLGSFRPGDSVDLIADDVIAKAGGFLQAPTLARLPPGLTFRDNGSLNGTISYDPHREEQYDVNFVAVSTNKWQETDIGIIRYEITLKIEQNICPPEFDFETFKKVQQNARKRAKALVNSLSQTWMSWEHGQLDNRETCKQMCEDLAQLRQLLENHPRLDNGKWWGNLGGYHMNVHKLLENALFECELYLGYALTFGDDEVRFYAEQNLQGCYNKRLLEAARFMWTDGIEAMLREEWSYAIEVFRLAAEKKSGWGWAVNYGDIWLSEAVATIIMTVQNNHGHSDSEWLVKVGELILKCVERSEQSGVFDSDGHPWANEILTALDNYQQIKSDKDSLDKWLVALKGRTVYWCSQVLAGMAPFPPRARKRLNSVEELVTRIPGHIAT
;
A
#
# COMPACT_ATOMS: atom_id res chain seq x y z
N MET A 1 15.41 -11.33 -11.93
CA MET A 1 14.04 -11.87 -11.79
C MET A 1 13.59 -12.42 -13.15
N CYS A 2 12.92 -13.57 -13.15
CA CYS A 2 12.38 -14.22 -14.35
C CYS A 2 10.88 -14.47 -14.18
N ASN A 3 10.08 -14.15 -15.19
CA ASN A 3 8.64 -14.32 -15.19
C ASN A 3 8.26 -15.73 -15.69
N LEU A 4 7.64 -16.53 -14.83
CA LEU A 4 7.21 -17.90 -15.10
C LEU A 4 5.68 -18.02 -15.28
N GLY A 5 5.01 -16.92 -15.64
CA GLY A 5 3.57 -16.91 -15.89
C GLY A 5 2.78 -17.10 -14.60
N GLU A 6 2.02 -18.19 -14.50
CA GLU A 6 1.17 -18.48 -13.32
C GLU A 6 1.98 -18.67 -12.02
N GLN A 7 3.26 -19.05 -12.13
CA GLN A 7 4.18 -19.17 -10.99
C GLN A 7 4.80 -17.83 -10.58
N GLY A 8 4.50 -16.76 -11.32
CA GLY A 8 4.96 -15.41 -11.03
C GLY A 8 6.44 -15.20 -11.30
N TRP A 9 6.99 -14.17 -10.64
CA TRP A 9 8.38 -13.78 -10.79
C TRP A 9 9.26 -14.54 -9.79
N LYS A 10 10.33 -15.18 -10.28
CA LYS A 10 11.31 -15.90 -9.44
C LYS A 10 12.69 -15.26 -9.56
N LEU A 11 13.46 -15.30 -8.47
CA LEU A 11 14.86 -14.91 -8.49
C LEU A 11 15.70 -16.03 -9.11
N GLY A 12 16.68 -15.64 -9.91
CA GLY A 12 17.60 -16.57 -10.53
C GLY A 12 18.86 -15.89 -10.98
N ARG A 13 19.90 -16.69 -11.15
CA ARG A 13 21.22 -16.26 -11.59
C ARG A 13 21.46 -16.69 -13.03
N ILE A 14 21.88 -15.76 -13.88
CA ILE A 14 22.31 -16.08 -15.24
C ILE A 14 23.57 -16.95 -15.13
N ILE A 15 23.52 -18.15 -15.70
CA ILE A 15 24.64 -19.10 -15.71
C ILE A 15 25.26 -19.26 -17.10
N ALA A 16 24.50 -18.96 -18.16
CA ALA A 16 25.00 -18.90 -19.52
C ALA A 16 24.23 -17.86 -20.33
N THR A 17 24.91 -17.26 -21.31
CA THR A 17 24.34 -16.30 -22.27
C THR A 17 24.37 -16.90 -23.68
N ASN A 18 23.41 -16.55 -24.54
CA ASN A 18 23.26 -17.12 -25.89
C ASN A 18 23.20 -18.65 -25.85
N TYR A 19 22.41 -19.17 -24.92
CA TYR A 19 22.28 -20.59 -24.64
C TYR A 19 21.52 -21.31 -25.76
N ARG A 20 21.92 -22.55 -26.06
CA ARG A 20 21.24 -23.42 -27.02
C ARG A 20 21.27 -24.87 -26.57
N GLU A 21 20.21 -25.60 -26.86
CA GLU A 21 20.15 -27.06 -26.75
C GLU A 21 20.57 -27.73 -28.06
N ASP A 22 21.06 -28.97 -27.96
CA ASP A 22 21.52 -29.72 -29.14
C ASP A 22 20.41 -29.99 -30.16
N HIS A 23 19.15 -30.08 -29.71
CA HIS A 23 17.99 -30.39 -30.54
C HIS A 23 17.29 -29.15 -31.12
N TRP A 24 17.76 -27.93 -30.81
CA TRP A 24 17.19 -26.69 -31.33
C TRP A 24 17.62 -26.42 -32.78
N GLY A 25 16.74 -25.76 -33.54
CA GLY A 25 16.96 -25.41 -34.94
C GLY A 25 18.20 -24.52 -35.14
N GLN A 26 18.74 -24.51 -36.35
CA GLN A 26 19.88 -23.65 -36.66
C GLN A 26 19.47 -22.16 -36.54
N GLY A 27 20.07 -21.46 -35.58
CA GLY A 27 19.75 -20.06 -35.27
C GLY A 27 18.79 -19.87 -34.08
N GLU A 28 18.30 -20.95 -33.47
CA GLU A 28 17.52 -20.89 -32.23
C GLU A 28 18.47 -20.85 -31.02
N PHE A 29 18.36 -19.78 -30.23
CA PHE A 29 19.06 -19.61 -28.96
C PHE A 29 18.19 -18.81 -28.00
N ALA A 30 18.42 -19.03 -26.71
CA ALA A 30 17.85 -18.24 -25.64
C ALA A 30 18.89 -17.22 -25.19
N PRO A 31 18.54 -15.95 -25.00
CA PRO A 31 19.44 -14.94 -24.45
C PRO A 31 20.13 -15.40 -23.18
N TYR A 32 19.40 -16.04 -22.26
CA TYR A 32 19.91 -16.48 -20.97
C TYR A 32 19.45 -17.90 -20.61
N GLN A 33 20.39 -18.68 -20.08
CA GLN A 33 20.07 -19.80 -19.19
C GLN A 33 20.22 -19.32 -17.75
N VAL A 34 19.18 -19.54 -16.95
CA VAL A 34 19.09 -19.05 -15.58
C VAL A 34 18.90 -20.23 -14.64
N ALA A 35 19.68 -20.27 -13.56
CA ALA A 35 19.44 -21.15 -12.43
C ALA A 35 18.55 -20.41 -11.41
N LEU A 36 17.37 -20.95 -11.10
CA LEU A 36 16.50 -20.37 -10.08
C LEU A 36 17.11 -20.54 -8.68
N GLU A 37 17.06 -19.50 -7.85
CA GLU A 37 17.65 -19.54 -6.50
C GLU A 37 16.90 -20.50 -5.56
N GLU A 38 15.59 -20.66 -5.76
CA GLU A 38 14.71 -21.45 -4.88
C GLU A 38 15.06 -22.95 -4.88
N ASN A 39 15.35 -23.52 -6.06
CA ASN A 39 15.48 -24.96 -6.25
C ASN A 39 16.61 -25.37 -7.21
N TYR A 40 17.42 -24.40 -7.66
CA TYR A 40 18.49 -24.59 -8.64
C TYR A 40 18.04 -25.20 -9.98
N SER A 41 16.74 -25.16 -10.29
CA SER A 41 16.23 -25.58 -11.59
C SER A 41 16.70 -24.63 -12.68
N LEU A 42 17.00 -25.20 -13.85
CA LEU A 42 17.43 -24.44 -15.00
C LEU A 42 16.22 -24.07 -15.86
N ILE A 43 16.14 -22.79 -16.21
CA ILE A 43 15.16 -22.25 -17.15
C ILE A 43 15.88 -21.51 -18.28
N TYR A 44 15.16 -21.29 -19.37
CA TYR A 44 15.64 -20.48 -20.49
C TYR A 44 14.74 -19.25 -20.61
N VAL A 45 15.35 -18.08 -20.69
CA VAL A 45 14.63 -16.83 -20.92
C VAL A 45 14.41 -16.70 -22.43
N PRO A 46 13.16 -16.59 -22.93
CA PRO A 46 12.89 -16.61 -24.36
C PRO A 46 13.35 -15.34 -25.08
N LEU A 47 13.26 -14.18 -24.41
CA LEU A 47 13.65 -12.88 -24.93
C LEU A 47 14.23 -12.02 -23.80
N ASP A 48 15.26 -11.23 -24.12
CA ASP A 48 15.79 -10.21 -23.23
C ASP A 48 14.88 -8.98 -23.26
N ASP A 49 13.79 -9.07 -22.53
CA ASP A 49 12.73 -8.08 -22.48
C ASP A 49 12.11 -8.13 -21.08
N ASP A 50 11.81 -6.96 -20.53
CA ASP A 50 11.27 -6.78 -19.17
C ASP A 50 9.98 -7.57 -18.89
N ARG A 51 9.29 -8.07 -19.92
CA ARG A 51 8.14 -8.99 -19.77
C ARG A 51 8.56 -10.39 -19.31
N TYR A 52 9.78 -10.82 -19.62
CA TYR A 52 10.31 -12.16 -19.33
C TYR A 52 11.41 -12.16 -18.29
N CYS A 53 12.30 -11.17 -18.32
CA CYS A 53 13.37 -11.04 -17.34
C CYS A 53 13.67 -9.57 -17.04
N ARG A 54 14.02 -9.28 -15.79
CA ARG A 54 14.50 -7.97 -15.37
C ARG A 54 15.51 -8.10 -14.24
N GLU A 55 16.33 -7.08 -14.04
CA GLU A 55 17.17 -7.00 -12.85
C GLU A 55 16.31 -7.01 -11.57
N ALA A 56 16.79 -7.68 -10.53
CA ALA A 56 16.10 -7.69 -9.24
C ALA A 56 16.30 -6.33 -8.56
N LEU A 57 15.21 -5.69 -8.15
CA LEU A 57 15.25 -4.49 -7.34
C LEU A 57 15.64 -4.85 -5.90
N LYS A 58 16.11 -3.88 -5.13
CA LYS A 58 16.41 -4.06 -3.70
C LYS A 58 15.18 -4.58 -2.94
N GLU A 59 14.01 -4.09 -3.31
CA GLU A 59 12.73 -4.52 -2.75
C GLU A 59 12.43 -5.99 -3.06
N ASP A 60 12.70 -6.46 -4.28
CA ASP A 60 12.52 -7.88 -4.62
C ASP A 60 13.44 -8.76 -3.77
N LEU A 61 14.69 -8.34 -3.57
CA LEU A 61 15.65 -9.06 -2.74
C LEU A 61 15.22 -9.12 -1.27
N ARG A 62 14.62 -8.04 -0.73
CA ARG A 62 14.03 -8.08 0.62
C ARG A 62 12.82 -9.00 0.69
N ILE A 63 11.88 -8.88 -0.24
CA ILE A 63 10.70 -9.76 -0.29
C ILE A 63 11.15 -11.22 -0.34
N ILE A 64 12.19 -11.56 -1.10
CA ILE A 64 12.64 -12.95 -1.19
C ILE A 64 13.47 -13.35 0.04
N GLY A 65 14.29 -12.45 0.57
CA GLY A 65 15.24 -12.73 1.65
C GLY A 65 14.69 -12.66 3.07
N ARG A 66 13.57 -11.97 3.33
CA ARG A 66 12.95 -11.89 4.66
C ARG A 66 11.46 -12.17 4.65
N LYS A 67 10.95 -12.63 5.80
CA LYS A 67 9.54 -13.02 5.99
C LYS A 67 8.58 -11.83 5.94
N ASP A 68 9.00 -10.67 6.45
CA ASP A 68 8.21 -9.44 6.48
C ASP A 68 9.06 -8.23 6.89
N ALA A 69 8.44 -7.04 6.86
CA ALA A 69 9.14 -5.78 7.04
C ALA A 69 9.73 -5.52 8.44
N LEU A 70 9.26 -6.21 9.47
CA LEU A 70 9.73 -6.07 10.86
C LEU A 70 10.75 -7.15 11.24
N ALA A 71 10.91 -8.19 10.40
CA ALA A 71 11.96 -9.19 10.54
C ALA A 71 13.35 -8.55 10.38
N GLU A 72 14.38 -9.29 10.80
CA GLU A 72 15.78 -8.85 10.67
C GLU A 72 16.15 -8.52 9.22
N ASP A 73 16.88 -7.42 9.05
CA ASP A 73 17.28 -6.98 7.71
C ASP A 73 18.49 -7.80 7.27
N VAL A 74 18.33 -8.51 6.15
CA VAL A 74 19.35 -9.43 5.61
C VAL A 74 20.22 -8.74 4.56
N VAL A 75 19.91 -7.48 4.22
CA VAL A 75 20.61 -6.69 3.22
C VAL A 75 21.17 -5.44 3.91
N GLU A 76 22.50 -5.40 4.10
CA GLU A 76 23.18 -4.19 4.56
C GLU A 76 22.91 -3.04 3.57
N MET A 77 22.30 -1.96 4.05
CA MET A 77 22.19 -0.73 3.28
C MET A 77 23.31 0.23 3.65
N ASP A 78 23.95 0.79 2.63
CA ASP A 78 24.69 2.04 2.74
C ASP A 78 23.79 3.08 3.42
N ASN A 79 24.32 3.71 4.48
CA ASN A 79 23.67 4.73 5.33
C ASN A 79 23.41 6.04 4.55
N GLY A 80 22.63 5.96 3.48
CA GLY A 80 22.56 6.94 2.40
C GLY A 80 21.24 7.68 2.28
N GLN A 81 20.57 7.97 3.39
CA GLN A 81 19.72 9.15 3.56
C GLN A 81 19.20 9.15 5.00
N LYS A 82 19.72 10.07 5.83
CA LYS A 82 19.09 10.38 7.11
C LYS A 82 17.65 10.77 6.80
N SER A 83 16.69 9.91 7.13
CA SER A 83 15.29 10.29 7.15
C SER A 83 15.18 11.55 8.02
N VAL A 84 14.41 12.53 7.57
CA VAL A 84 13.96 13.60 8.45
C VAL A 84 13.42 12.93 9.71
N ASN A 85 13.81 13.41 10.89
CA ASN A 85 13.39 12.85 12.17
C ASN A 85 11.87 13.13 12.31
N LEU A 86 11.05 12.24 11.75
CA LEU A 86 9.59 12.37 11.70
C LEU A 86 8.91 11.80 12.96
N ASN A 87 9.69 11.31 13.93
CA ASN A 87 9.19 10.77 15.20
C ASN A 87 8.23 11.73 15.93
N ASP A 88 8.40 13.04 15.75
CA ASP A 88 7.56 14.07 16.40
C ASP A 88 6.20 14.30 15.70
N GLN A 89 5.90 13.60 14.60
CA GLN A 89 4.66 13.81 13.82
C GLN A 89 3.59 12.74 14.01
N LEU A 90 3.93 11.58 14.61
CA LEU A 90 2.97 10.52 14.90
C LEU A 90 2.11 10.90 16.11
N ASN A 91 0.80 10.63 16.05
CA ASN A 91 -0.15 11.02 17.08
C ASN A 91 -1.23 9.95 17.28
N CYS A 92 -1.38 9.47 18.52
CA CYS A 92 -2.44 8.56 18.95
C CYS A 92 -3.37 9.18 20.01
N GLN A 93 -3.39 10.50 20.19
CA GLN A 93 -4.09 11.19 21.29
C GLN A 93 -5.59 11.43 21.04
N SER A 94 -6.13 11.16 19.84
CA SER A 94 -7.57 11.30 19.57
C SER A 94 -8.34 10.07 20.07
N GLY A 95 -9.06 10.25 21.18
CA GLY A 95 -9.65 9.18 21.98
C GLY A 95 -10.95 8.55 21.48
N ASP A 96 -11.60 9.00 20.39
CA ASP A 96 -13.00 8.59 20.18
C ASP A 96 -13.37 7.96 18.82
N LEU A 97 -12.55 8.05 17.77
CA LEU A 97 -12.75 7.29 16.52
C LEU A 97 -11.39 7.03 15.86
N VAL A 98 -11.12 5.78 15.49
CA VAL A 98 -9.93 5.44 14.69
C VAL A 98 -10.13 6.01 13.29
N ASP A 99 -9.49 7.15 13.00
CA ASP A 99 -9.50 7.69 11.64
C ASP A 99 -8.45 6.98 10.78
N TYR A 100 -8.89 5.94 10.08
CA TYR A 100 -8.05 5.18 9.15
C TYR A 100 -7.63 6.00 7.91
N HIS A 101 -8.18 7.19 7.73
CA HIS A 101 -7.83 8.12 6.67
C HIS A 101 -6.70 9.08 7.04
N ASN A 102 -6.16 9.03 8.26
CA ASN A 102 -5.11 9.95 8.69
C ASN A 102 -3.84 9.91 7.84
N HIS A 103 -3.58 8.82 7.10
CA HIS A 103 -2.50 8.80 6.10
C HIS A 103 -2.62 9.92 5.04
N ARG A 104 -3.81 10.51 4.87
CA ARG A 104 -4.10 11.62 3.96
C ARG A 104 -3.65 12.98 4.48
N ASN A 105 -3.26 13.11 5.75
CA ASN A 105 -2.81 14.36 6.35
C ASN A 105 -1.31 14.67 6.09
N GLY A 106 -0.56 13.71 5.53
CA GLY A 106 0.85 13.89 5.16
C GLY A 106 1.86 13.87 6.30
N ARG A 107 1.44 13.67 7.56
CA ARG A 107 2.31 13.60 8.75
C ARG A 107 3.19 12.37 8.80
N CYS A 108 2.82 11.35 8.03
CA CYS A 108 3.69 10.23 7.74
C CYS A 108 3.85 10.13 6.22
N GLN A 109 4.95 9.54 5.77
CA GLN A 109 5.19 9.34 4.35
C GLN A 109 4.11 8.47 3.69
N CYS A 110 3.42 7.61 4.43
CA CYS A 110 2.45 6.67 3.85
C CYS A 110 1.55 5.92 4.85
N CYS A 111 1.75 6.08 6.15
CA CYS A 111 1.08 5.28 7.18
C CYS A 111 0.00 6.09 7.87
N ASN A 112 -0.88 5.40 8.61
CA ASN A 112 -1.67 6.05 9.64
C ASN A 112 -0.72 6.77 10.62
N ASP A 113 -1.09 7.96 11.09
CA ASP A 113 -0.26 8.70 12.04
C ASP A 113 -0.32 8.11 13.45
N CYS A 114 -1.26 7.20 13.72
CA CYS A 114 -1.28 6.40 14.95
C CYS A 114 -0.79 4.96 14.69
N PRO A 115 0.38 4.56 15.23
CA PRO A 115 0.87 3.19 15.13
C PRO A 115 -0.08 2.11 15.67
N LYS A 116 -0.93 2.44 16.65
CA LYS A 116 -1.96 1.51 17.17
C LYS A 116 -3.05 1.16 16.17
N SER A 117 -3.16 1.93 15.10
CA SER A 117 -4.13 1.74 14.02
C SER A 117 -3.50 1.18 12.76
N TRP A 118 -2.21 0.82 12.80
CA TRP A 118 -1.54 0.19 11.68
C TRP A 118 -2.12 -1.20 11.39
N THR A 119 -2.45 -1.40 10.12
CA THR A 119 -2.95 -2.66 9.58
C THR A 119 -1.83 -3.66 9.32
N TYR A 120 -2.19 -4.89 8.93
CA TYR A 120 -1.23 -5.89 8.45
C TYR A 120 -0.32 -5.36 7.34
N ALA A 121 -0.85 -4.55 6.41
CA ALA A 121 -0.04 -3.98 5.34
C ALA A 121 1.03 -3.03 5.88
N GLU A 122 0.67 -2.14 6.81
CA GLU A 122 1.61 -1.17 7.38
C GLU A 122 2.68 -1.81 8.27
N LEU A 123 2.31 -2.88 8.97
CA LEU A 123 3.22 -3.63 9.84
C LEU A 123 4.12 -4.57 9.06
N TYR A 124 3.60 -5.34 8.10
CA TYR A 124 4.33 -6.47 7.52
C TYR A 124 4.85 -6.23 6.09
N SER A 125 4.32 -5.26 5.34
CA SER A 125 4.70 -5.11 3.92
C SER A 125 6.05 -4.43 3.71
N GLU A 126 6.84 -5.02 2.81
CA GLU A 126 8.10 -4.49 2.29
C GLU A 126 7.97 -3.17 1.54
N HIS A 127 6.79 -2.87 1.02
CA HIS A 127 6.52 -1.60 0.34
C HIS A 127 6.15 -0.48 1.32
N TYR A 128 5.53 -0.82 2.46
CA TYR A 128 5.10 0.13 3.48
C TYR A 128 6.18 0.51 4.49
N ARG A 129 6.83 -0.50 5.11
CA ARG A 129 7.96 -0.31 6.04
C ARG A 129 7.74 0.83 7.04
N CYS A 130 6.54 0.91 7.63
CA CYS A 130 6.12 2.06 8.41
C CYS A 130 7.02 2.32 9.62
N ALA A 131 7.43 1.27 10.34
CA ALA A 131 8.36 1.40 11.46
C ALA A 131 9.70 2.04 11.01
N THR A 132 10.34 1.49 9.97
CA THR A 132 11.62 2.00 9.47
C THR A 132 11.51 3.43 8.94
N ARG A 133 10.47 3.74 8.14
CA ARG A 133 10.30 5.08 7.55
C ARG A 133 10.02 6.17 8.59
N ASN A 134 9.42 5.80 9.71
CA ASN A 134 9.21 6.71 10.84
C ASN A 134 10.33 6.65 11.87
N ASN A 135 11.40 5.88 11.66
CA ASN A 135 12.51 5.73 12.60
C ASN A 135 12.05 5.23 14.00
N LEU A 136 11.12 4.27 14.02
CA LEU A 136 10.67 3.60 15.24
C LEU A 136 11.56 2.41 15.59
N ASN A 137 11.92 2.30 16.86
CA ASN A 137 12.64 1.14 17.38
C ASN A 137 11.74 -0.11 17.33
N VAL A 138 12.33 -1.27 17.06
CA VAL A 138 11.65 -2.57 17.06
C VAL A 138 12.42 -3.53 17.96
N SER A 139 11.86 -3.85 19.11
CA SER A 139 12.39 -4.89 20.00
C SER A 139 11.85 -6.25 19.61
N ARG A 140 12.75 -7.24 19.48
CA ARG A 140 12.41 -8.61 19.13
C ARG A 140 12.48 -9.53 20.34
N TYR A 141 11.45 -10.35 20.48
CA TYR A 141 11.36 -11.37 21.51
C TYR A 141 11.05 -12.69 20.81
N GLU A 142 11.95 -13.64 20.93
CA GLU A 142 11.85 -14.93 20.27
C GLU A 142 11.72 -16.03 21.30
N ILE A 143 10.77 -16.94 21.08
CA ILE A 143 10.61 -18.13 21.89
C ILE A 143 10.42 -19.35 20.99
N ASN A 144 11.14 -20.41 21.33
CA ASN A 144 10.97 -21.72 20.72
C ASN A 144 10.38 -22.67 21.77
N LEU A 145 9.16 -23.13 21.51
CA LEU A 145 8.44 -24.03 22.42
C LEU A 145 8.81 -25.51 22.19
N GLY A 146 9.57 -25.82 21.15
CA GLY A 146 9.96 -27.18 20.79
C GLY A 146 8.96 -27.92 19.91
N SER A 147 8.97 -29.25 20.00
CA SER A 147 8.09 -30.13 19.22
C SER A 147 6.87 -30.56 20.03
N PHE A 148 5.70 -30.57 19.39
CA PHE A 148 4.43 -31.00 19.94
C PHE A 148 3.69 -31.94 18.99
N ARG A 149 2.67 -32.61 19.50
CA ARG A 149 1.75 -33.47 18.77
C ARG A 149 0.30 -33.08 19.06
N PRO A 150 -0.66 -33.43 18.18
CA PRO A 150 -2.08 -33.34 18.54
C PRO A 150 -2.38 -34.05 19.86
N GLY A 151 -3.06 -33.36 20.77
CA GLY A 151 -3.34 -33.78 22.14
C GLY A 151 -2.43 -33.15 23.20
N ASP A 152 -1.27 -32.60 22.81
CA ASP A 152 -0.39 -31.93 23.76
C ASP A 152 -0.94 -30.55 24.16
N SER A 153 -0.74 -30.18 25.42
CA SER A 153 -1.11 -28.87 25.95
C SER A 153 0.05 -27.89 25.88
N VAL A 154 -0.27 -26.67 25.43
CA VAL A 154 0.61 -25.50 25.50
C VAL A 154 0.07 -24.59 26.58
N ASP A 155 0.94 -24.13 27.47
CA ASP A 155 0.63 -23.12 28.47
C ASP A 155 1.80 -22.14 28.58
N LEU A 156 1.86 -21.21 27.63
CA LEU A 156 2.85 -20.16 27.59
C LEU A 156 2.31 -18.91 28.28
N ILE A 157 2.95 -18.58 29.39
CA ILE A 157 2.79 -17.30 30.06
C ILE A 157 3.88 -16.37 29.55
N ALA A 158 3.47 -15.25 28.96
CA ALA A 158 4.40 -14.23 28.51
C ALA A 158 5.16 -13.61 29.69
N ASP A 159 6.40 -13.20 29.45
CA ASP A 159 7.17 -12.50 30.47
C ASP A 159 6.53 -11.16 30.87
N ASP A 160 7.04 -10.56 31.95
CA ASP A 160 6.52 -9.31 32.50
C ASP A 160 6.55 -8.14 31.51
N VAL A 161 7.50 -8.11 30.57
CA VAL A 161 7.64 -7.02 29.58
C VAL A 161 6.55 -7.14 28.52
N ILE A 162 6.41 -8.34 27.95
CA ILE A 162 5.37 -8.66 26.97
C ILE A 162 3.98 -8.51 27.59
N ALA A 163 3.73 -9.11 28.76
CA ALA A 163 2.44 -9.09 29.41
C ALA A 163 1.96 -7.67 29.75
N LYS A 164 2.88 -6.78 30.18
CA LYS A 164 2.56 -5.38 30.50
C LYS A 164 2.38 -4.51 29.25
N ALA A 165 2.98 -4.88 28.12
CA ALA A 165 2.81 -4.13 26.88
C ALA A 165 1.39 -4.28 26.30
N GLY A 166 0.84 -5.51 26.31
CA GLY A 166 -0.48 -5.82 25.74
C GLY A 166 -0.60 -5.45 24.26
N GLY A 167 -1.81 -5.42 23.69
CA GLY A 167 -2.08 -4.96 22.32
C GLY A 167 -1.61 -5.89 21.21
N PHE A 168 -1.30 -7.16 21.51
CA PHE A 168 -0.82 -8.12 20.53
C PHE A 168 -1.89 -8.65 19.57
N LEU A 169 -3.18 -8.37 19.80
CA LEU A 169 -4.28 -8.68 18.88
C LEU A 169 -4.48 -7.62 17.78
N GLN A 170 -3.60 -6.61 17.70
CA GLN A 170 -3.66 -5.59 16.64
C GLN A 170 -3.54 -6.19 15.23
N ALA A 171 -2.58 -7.10 15.01
CA ALA A 171 -2.38 -7.77 13.71
C ALA A 171 -1.60 -9.11 13.83
N PRO A 172 -2.05 -10.09 14.63
CA PRO A 172 -1.34 -11.35 14.82
C PRO A 172 -1.47 -12.29 13.61
N THR A 173 -0.48 -13.16 13.37
CA THR A 173 -0.53 -14.16 12.29
C THR A 173 -1.32 -15.42 12.70
N LEU A 174 -2.55 -15.25 13.17
CA LEU A 174 -3.36 -16.33 13.77
C LEU A 174 -3.62 -17.50 12.81
N ALA A 175 -3.68 -17.24 11.50
CA ALA A 175 -3.85 -18.27 10.48
C ALA A 175 -2.74 -19.37 10.51
N ARG A 176 -1.60 -19.08 11.14
CA ARG A 176 -0.47 -20.00 11.30
C ARG A 176 -0.60 -20.91 12.52
N LEU A 177 -1.37 -20.52 13.53
CA LEU A 177 -1.52 -21.35 14.73
C LEU A 177 -2.27 -22.64 14.42
N PRO A 178 -1.86 -23.78 15.01
CA PRO A 178 -2.63 -25.01 14.92
C PRO A 178 -3.98 -24.85 15.63
N PRO A 179 -5.03 -25.58 15.19
CA PRO A 179 -6.32 -25.56 15.86
C PRO A 179 -6.22 -25.97 17.33
N GLY A 180 -7.06 -25.37 18.18
CA GLY A 180 -7.11 -25.64 19.61
C GLY A 180 -6.20 -24.78 20.48
N LEU A 181 -5.29 -24.00 19.88
CA LEU A 181 -4.54 -22.95 20.58
C LEU A 181 -5.25 -21.60 20.52
N THR A 182 -5.16 -20.84 21.61
CA THR A 182 -5.70 -19.49 21.76
C THR A 182 -4.58 -18.55 22.16
N PHE A 183 -4.34 -17.52 21.34
CA PHE A 183 -3.44 -16.42 21.64
C PHE A 183 -4.24 -15.23 22.19
N ARG A 184 -3.69 -14.54 23.19
CA ARG A 184 -4.37 -13.44 23.89
C ARG A 184 -3.60 -12.14 23.76
N ASP A 185 -4.29 -11.03 24.00
CA ASP A 185 -3.74 -9.69 23.84
C ASP A 185 -2.55 -9.37 24.76
N ASN A 186 -2.41 -10.10 25.86
CA ASN A 186 -1.26 -10.00 26.77
C ASN A 186 -0.06 -10.87 26.34
N GLY A 187 -0.07 -11.44 25.14
CA GLY A 187 0.99 -12.31 24.63
C GLY A 187 0.95 -13.76 25.13
N SER A 188 -0.02 -14.15 25.97
CA SER A 188 -0.13 -15.57 26.38
C SER A 188 -0.68 -16.46 25.26
N LEU A 189 -0.19 -17.70 25.20
CA LEU A 189 -0.63 -18.73 24.27
C LEU A 189 -0.97 -19.99 25.05
N ASN A 190 -2.23 -20.41 25.02
CA ASN A 190 -2.66 -21.62 25.72
C ASN A 190 -3.68 -22.45 24.94
N GLY A 191 -3.77 -23.73 25.27
CA GLY A 191 -4.75 -24.66 24.72
C GLY A 191 -4.17 -26.03 24.47
N THR A 192 -4.97 -26.89 23.84
CA THR A 192 -4.55 -28.23 23.45
C THR A 192 -4.51 -28.31 21.93
N ILE A 193 -3.36 -28.69 21.39
CA ILE A 193 -3.17 -28.80 19.94
C ILE A 193 -4.13 -29.86 19.41
N SER A 194 -4.89 -29.50 18.39
CA SER A 194 -5.82 -30.40 17.70
C SER A 194 -5.29 -30.70 16.30
N TYR A 195 -5.77 -31.80 15.72
CA TYR A 195 -5.44 -32.19 14.34
C TYR A 195 -5.74 -31.04 13.37
N ASP A 196 -4.74 -30.69 12.54
CA ASP A 196 -4.85 -29.64 11.53
C ASP A 196 -5.02 -30.26 10.14
N PRO A 197 -6.24 -30.28 9.57
CA PRO A 197 -6.49 -30.91 8.28
C PRO A 197 -5.94 -30.09 7.09
N HIS A 198 -5.41 -28.89 7.33
CA HIS A 198 -4.81 -28.05 6.29
C HIS A 198 -3.30 -28.25 6.13
N ARG A 199 -2.67 -29.02 7.01
CA ARG A 199 -1.22 -29.18 7.07
C ARG A 199 -0.81 -30.63 6.90
N GLU A 200 0.46 -30.82 6.56
CA GLU A 200 1.08 -32.14 6.42
C GLU A 200 1.25 -32.84 7.78
N GLU A 201 1.74 -34.08 7.79
CA GLU A 201 1.98 -34.85 9.01
C GLU A 201 3.02 -34.21 9.94
N GLN A 202 3.94 -33.43 9.38
CA GLN A 202 4.94 -32.65 10.10
C GLN A 202 5.03 -31.25 9.49
N TYR A 203 5.00 -30.22 10.32
CA TYR A 203 5.13 -28.84 9.85
C TYR A 203 5.64 -27.90 10.95
N ASP A 204 6.30 -26.83 10.52
CA ASP A 204 6.76 -25.76 11.40
C ASP A 204 5.71 -24.66 11.52
N VAL A 205 5.53 -24.14 12.73
CA VAL A 205 4.68 -22.99 13.03
C VAL A 205 5.58 -21.82 13.37
N ASN A 206 5.48 -20.77 12.57
CA ASN A 206 6.19 -19.50 12.76
C ASN A 206 5.16 -18.39 13.05
N PHE A 207 4.70 -18.31 14.30
CA PHE A 207 3.69 -17.34 14.71
C PHE A 207 4.33 -16.02 15.11
N VAL A 208 3.76 -14.91 14.64
CA VAL A 208 4.20 -13.55 14.95
C VAL A 208 3.02 -12.75 15.45
N ALA A 209 3.24 -12.01 16.53
CA ALA A 209 2.34 -10.95 16.99
C ALA A 209 3.12 -9.67 17.24
N VAL A 210 2.49 -8.53 16.99
CA VAL A 210 3.13 -7.22 17.13
C VAL A 210 2.30 -6.37 18.08
N SER A 211 2.97 -5.73 19.03
CA SER A 211 2.39 -4.69 19.85
C SER A 211 3.05 -3.36 19.52
N THR A 212 2.20 -2.37 19.22
CA THR A 212 2.64 -0.98 19.07
C THR A 212 2.40 -0.17 20.34
N ASN A 213 1.84 -0.73 21.42
CA ASN A 213 1.46 0.06 22.60
C ASN A 213 2.60 0.85 23.25
N LYS A 214 3.84 0.37 23.07
CA LYS A 214 5.07 0.94 23.62
C LYS A 214 5.91 1.69 22.57
N TRP A 215 5.34 2.03 21.41
CA TRP A 215 6.05 2.63 20.28
C TRP A 215 6.82 3.93 20.60
N GLN A 216 6.37 4.69 21.61
CA GLN A 216 7.03 5.94 22.05
C GLN A 216 8.18 5.73 23.02
N GLU A 217 8.27 4.56 23.67
CA GLU A 217 9.32 4.27 24.65
C GLU A 217 10.58 3.90 23.87
N THR A 218 11.60 4.77 23.84
CA THR A 218 12.79 4.59 23.00
C THR A 218 13.52 3.26 23.23
N ASP A 219 13.51 2.79 24.47
CA ASP A 219 14.23 1.57 24.88
C ASP A 219 13.47 0.29 24.47
N ILE A 220 12.17 0.38 24.19
CA ILE A 220 11.32 -0.77 23.83
C ILE A 220 10.77 -0.64 22.41
N GLY A 221 10.09 0.46 22.11
CA GLY A 221 9.49 0.74 20.82
C GLY A 221 8.35 -0.24 20.48
N ILE A 222 8.30 -0.62 19.21
CA ILE A 222 7.40 -1.67 18.72
C ILE A 222 7.92 -3.02 19.19
N ILE A 223 7.07 -3.84 19.77
CA ILE A 223 7.43 -5.18 20.20
C ILE A 223 6.99 -6.18 19.13
N ARG A 224 7.94 -6.91 18.58
CA ARG A 224 7.70 -8.08 17.72
C ARG A 224 7.93 -9.35 18.55
N TYR A 225 6.87 -10.11 18.73
CA TYR A 225 6.91 -11.36 19.48
C TYR A 225 6.78 -12.56 18.54
N GLU A 226 7.82 -13.38 18.50
CA GLU A 226 7.95 -14.53 17.60
C GLU A 226 7.89 -15.82 18.40
N ILE A 227 6.88 -16.64 18.12
CA ILE A 227 6.69 -17.94 18.75
C ILE A 227 6.88 -19.01 17.67
N THR A 228 7.86 -19.87 17.89
CA THR A 228 8.15 -21.02 17.03
C THR A 228 7.81 -22.32 17.76
N LEU A 229 7.17 -23.24 17.04
CA LEU A 229 6.97 -24.61 17.47
C LEU A 229 6.90 -25.54 16.26
N LYS A 230 7.22 -26.80 16.47
CA LYS A 230 7.13 -27.84 15.44
C LYS A 230 6.00 -28.79 15.79
N ILE A 231 5.13 -29.08 14.82
CA ILE A 231 4.11 -30.12 14.98
C ILE A 231 4.59 -31.40 14.31
N GLU A 232 4.57 -32.48 15.08
CA GLU A 232 4.90 -33.83 14.64
C GLU A 232 3.67 -34.72 14.77
N GLN A 233 3.58 -35.76 13.94
CA GLN A 233 2.49 -36.74 14.00
C GLN A 233 1.10 -36.09 13.93
N ASN A 234 0.92 -35.10 13.05
CA ASN A 234 -0.38 -34.53 12.70
C ASN A 234 -1.19 -35.54 11.86
N ILE A 235 -1.51 -36.69 12.46
CA ILE A 235 -2.17 -37.81 11.81
C ILE A 235 -3.67 -37.63 11.94
N CYS A 236 -4.39 -37.84 10.84
CA CYS A 236 -5.84 -37.77 10.81
C CYS A 236 -6.44 -38.76 11.82
N PRO A 237 -7.21 -38.30 12.82
CA PRO A 237 -7.80 -39.20 13.79
C PRO A 237 -8.97 -39.97 13.15
N PRO A 238 -9.27 -41.21 13.62
CA PRO A 238 -10.28 -42.07 12.99
C PRO A 238 -11.69 -41.46 12.92
N GLU A 239 -12.04 -40.59 13.86
CA GLU A 239 -13.32 -39.90 13.95
C GLU A 239 -13.45 -38.70 12.99
N PHE A 240 -12.35 -38.23 12.40
CA PHE A 240 -12.37 -37.11 11.48
C PHE A 240 -12.77 -37.57 10.07
N ASP A 241 -13.88 -37.02 9.56
CA ASP A 241 -14.34 -37.30 8.20
C ASP A 241 -13.50 -36.53 7.17
N PHE A 242 -12.34 -37.09 6.86
CA PHE A 242 -11.38 -36.51 5.92
C PHE A 242 -11.94 -36.36 4.50
N GLU A 243 -12.74 -37.32 4.05
CA GLU A 243 -13.34 -37.28 2.71
C GLU A 243 -14.38 -36.15 2.58
N THR A 244 -15.21 -35.95 3.60
CA THR A 244 -16.13 -34.80 3.64
C THR A 244 -15.37 -33.48 3.69
N PHE A 245 -14.34 -33.36 4.55
CA PHE A 245 -13.51 -32.15 4.60
C PHE A 245 -12.88 -31.85 3.23
N LYS A 246 -12.26 -32.85 2.59
CA LYS A 246 -11.64 -32.72 1.27
C LYS A 246 -12.66 -32.27 0.21
N LYS A 247 -13.86 -32.85 0.22
CA LYS A 247 -14.94 -32.47 -0.69
C LYS A 247 -15.39 -31.02 -0.46
N VAL A 248 -15.50 -30.58 0.81
CA VAL A 248 -15.82 -29.18 1.16
C VAL A 248 -14.74 -28.23 0.62
N GLN A 249 -13.45 -28.52 0.85
CA GLN A 249 -12.34 -27.70 0.37
C GLN A 249 -12.30 -27.65 -1.18
N GLN A 250 -12.52 -28.78 -1.86
CA GLN A 250 -12.57 -28.84 -3.31
C GLN A 250 -13.73 -28.01 -3.89
N ASN A 251 -14.91 -28.07 -3.26
CA ASN A 251 -16.06 -27.26 -3.68
C ASN A 251 -15.79 -25.76 -3.47
N ALA A 252 -15.22 -25.38 -2.33
CA ALA A 252 -14.82 -24.01 -2.04
C ALA A 252 -13.80 -23.51 -3.07
N ARG A 253 -12.74 -24.29 -3.35
CA ARG A 253 -11.74 -23.98 -4.39
C ARG A 253 -12.36 -23.79 -5.77
N LYS A 254 -13.27 -24.68 -6.17
CA LYS A 254 -13.97 -24.59 -7.46
C LYS A 254 -14.79 -23.30 -7.56
N ARG A 255 -15.48 -22.93 -6.47
CA ARG A 255 -16.26 -21.68 -6.40
C ARG A 255 -15.35 -20.45 -6.44
N ALA A 256 -14.26 -20.43 -5.68
CA ALA A 256 -13.28 -19.34 -5.70
C ALA A 256 -12.67 -19.13 -7.10
N LYS A 257 -12.29 -20.23 -7.77
CA LYS A 257 -11.78 -20.17 -9.15
C LYS A 257 -12.82 -19.64 -10.14
N ALA A 258 -14.09 -20.04 -10.00
CA ALA A 258 -15.16 -19.52 -10.86
C ALA A 258 -15.37 -18.01 -10.67
N LEU A 259 -15.34 -17.53 -9.42
CA LEU A 259 -15.46 -16.09 -9.11
C LEU A 259 -14.27 -15.29 -9.65
N VAL A 260 -13.04 -15.77 -9.47
CA VAL A 260 -11.84 -15.12 -10.04
C VAL A 260 -11.86 -15.10 -11.57
N ASN A 261 -12.29 -16.18 -12.21
CA ASN A 261 -12.47 -16.19 -13.67
C ASN A 261 -13.52 -15.18 -14.14
N SER A 262 -14.65 -15.06 -13.41
CA SER A 262 -15.69 -14.06 -13.68
C SER A 262 -15.14 -12.64 -13.55
N LEU A 263 -14.43 -12.33 -12.45
CA LEU A 263 -13.75 -11.04 -12.24
C LEU A 263 -12.77 -10.71 -13.37
N SER A 264 -11.98 -11.69 -13.80
CA SER A 264 -11.06 -11.52 -14.93
C SER A 264 -11.81 -11.23 -16.23
N GLN A 265 -12.90 -11.94 -16.51
CA GLN A 265 -13.71 -11.72 -17.71
C GLN A 265 -14.35 -10.33 -17.70
N THR A 266 -14.93 -9.90 -16.58
CA THR A 266 -15.50 -8.56 -16.43
C THR A 266 -14.45 -7.47 -16.67
N TRP A 267 -13.24 -7.63 -16.12
CA TRP A 267 -12.14 -6.69 -16.37
C TRP A 267 -11.74 -6.65 -17.86
N MET A 268 -11.58 -7.81 -18.50
CA MET A 268 -11.26 -7.88 -19.93
C MET A 268 -12.36 -7.23 -20.79
N SER A 269 -13.64 -7.43 -20.45
CA SER A 269 -14.74 -6.78 -21.19
C SER A 269 -14.70 -5.27 -21.06
N TRP A 270 -14.31 -4.73 -19.90
CA TRP A 270 -14.07 -3.31 -19.72
C TRP A 270 -12.88 -2.81 -20.57
N GLU A 271 -11.74 -3.51 -20.55
CA GLU A 271 -10.56 -3.14 -21.36
C GLU A 271 -10.86 -3.11 -22.86
N HIS A 272 -11.75 -3.99 -23.34
CA HIS A 272 -12.22 -4.00 -24.73
C HIS A 272 -13.36 -3.00 -25.02
N GLY A 273 -13.76 -2.16 -24.07
CA GLY A 273 -14.83 -1.17 -24.24
C GLY A 273 -16.24 -1.75 -24.35
N GLN A 274 -16.46 -3.00 -23.92
CA GLN A 274 -17.76 -3.67 -23.96
C GLN A 274 -18.63 -3.32 -22.74
N LEU A 275 -18.00 -2.96 -21.63
CA LEU A 275 -18.65 -2.51 -20.40
C LEU A 275 -18.17 -1.11 -20.06
N ASP A 276 -19.07 -0.28 -19.53
CA ASP A 276 -18.69 1.01 -18.94
C ASP A 276 -18.20 0.83 -17.49
N ASN A 277 -17.66 1.90 -16.90
CA ASN A 277 -17.13 1.86 -15.54
C ASN A 277 -18.20 1.44 -14.51
N ARG A 278 -19.45 1.88 -14.68
CA ARG A 278 -20.51 1.64 -13.69
C ARG A 278 -20.92 0.18 -13.66
N GLU A 279 -21.16 -0.42 -14.81
CA GLU A 279 -21.55 -1.83 -14.90
C GLU A 279 -20.39 -2.74 -14.49
N THR A 280 -19.16 -2.38 -14.88
CA THR A 280 -17.94 -3.10 -14.46
C THR A 280 -17.79 -3.09 -12.94
N CYS A 281 -17.87 -1.93 -12.28
CA CYS A 281 -17.79 -1.83 -10.82
C CYS A 281 -18.89 -2.64 -10.14
N LYS A 282 -20.14 -2.53 -10.61
CA LYS A 282 -21.27 -3.26 -10.04
C LYS A 282 -21.02 -4.77 -10.06
N GLN A 283 -20.68 -5.32 -11.22
CA GLN A 283 -20.48 -6.76 -11.38
C GLN A 283 -19.26 -7.26 -10.59
N MET A 284 -18.14 -6.53 -10.63
CA MET A 284 -16.97 -6.90 -9.85
C MET A 284 -17.23 -6.85 -8.35
N CYS A 285 -17.93 -5.82 -7.83
CA CYS A 285 -18.29 -5.72 -6.42
C CYS A 285 -19.17 -6.88 -5.96
N GLU A 286 -20.13 -7.33 -6.79
CA GLU A 286 -20.97 -8.50 -6.50
C GLU A 286 -20.14 -9.80 -6.38
N ASP A 287 -19.21 -10.04 -7.31
CA ASP A 287 -18.34 -11.21 -7.28
C ASP A 287 -17.33 -11.15 -6.12
N LEU A 288 -16.76 -9.97 -5.84
CA LEU A 288 -15.86 -9.75 -4.71
C LEU A 288 -16.56 -9.97 -3.37
N ALA A 289 -17.81 -9.54 -3.22
CA ALA A 289 -18.59 -9.78 -2.01
C ALA A 289 -18.84 -11.29 -1.78
N GLN A 290 -19.14 -12.03 -2.84
CA GLN A 290 -19.28 -13.49 -2.78
C GLN A 290 -17.96 -14.19 -2.46
N LEU A 291 -16.84 -13.73 -3.03
CA LEU A 291 -15.53 -14.27 -2.74
C LEU A 291 -15.16 -14.02 -1.28
N ARG A 292 -15.36 -12.80 -0.76
CA ARG A 292 -15.15 -12.48 0.65
C ARG A 292 -15.96 -13.40 1.57
N GLN A 293 -17.26 -13.56 1.32
CA GLN A 293 -18.11 -14.44 2.12
C GLN A 293 -17.62 -15.90 2.09
N LEU A 294 -17.13 -16.38 0.94
CA LEU A 294 -16.54 -17.71 0.84
C LEU A 294 -15.29 -17.85 1.72
N LEU A 295 -14.44 -16.82 1.76
CA LEU A 295 -13.21 -16.82 2.55
C LEU A 295 -13.44 -16.61 4.04
N GLU A 296 -14.48 -15.88 4.44
CA GLU A 296 -14.94 -15.83 5.83
C GLU A 296 -15.32 -17.23 6.35
N ASN A 297 -15.96 -18.05 5.50
CA ASN A 297 -16.32 -19.43 5.84
C ASN A 297 -15.15 -20.43 5.71
N HIS A 298 -14.15 -20.12 4.89
CA HIS A 298 -13.00 -20.98 4.62
C HIS A 298 -11.68 -20.18 4.68
N PRO A 299 -11.30 -19.63 5.85
CA PRO A 299 -10.22 -18.67 5.97
C PRO A 299 -8.86 -19.18 5.52
N ARG A 300 -8.60 -20.48 5.69
CA ARG A 300 -7.33 -21.14 5.38
C ARG A 300 -7.35 -21.86 4.03
N LEU A 301 -8.35 -21.59 3.17
CA LEU A 301 -8.43 -22.19 1.84
C LEU A 301 -7.16 -21.85 1.04
N ASP A 302 -6.46 -22.89 0.60
CA ASP A 302 -5.24 -22.81 -0.22
C ASP A 302 -4.21 -21.81 0.35
N ASN A 303 -3.91 -21.92 1.65
CA ASN A 303 -2.94 -21.09 2.36
C ASN A 303 -3.14 -19.58 2.19
N GLY A 304 -4.39 -19.14 2.02
CA GLY A 304 -4.73 -17.73 1.91
C GLY A 304 -4.51 -17.12 0.53
N LYS A 305 -4.17 -17.92 -0.50
CA LYS A 305 -4.07 -17.48 -1.91
C LYS A 305 -5.25 -16.63 -2.37
N TRP A 306 -6.45 -17.00 -1.94
CA TRP A 306 -7.67 -16.32 -2.35
C TRP A 306 -7.89 -14.98 -1.66
N TRP A 307 -7.31 -14.75 -0.46
CA TRP A 307 -7.27 -13.41 0.16
C TRP A 307 -6.40 -12.46 -0.65
N GLY A 308 -5.26 -12.96 -1.15
CA GLY A 308 -4.43 -12.23 -2.10
C GLY A 308 -5.22 -11.80 -3.34
N ASN A 309 -5.92 -12.75 -3.98
CA ASN A 309 -6.76 -12.46 -5.15
C ASN A 309 -7.89 -11.48 -4.82
N LEU A 310 -8.56 -11.64 -3.68
CA LEU A 310 -9.62 -10.72 -3.23
C LEU A 310 -9.10 -9.28 -3.17
N GLY A 311 -7.96 -9.04 -2.52
CA GLY A 311 -7.36 -7.71 -2.44
C GLY A 311 -6.84 -7.20 -3.79
N GLY A 312 -6.23 -8.06 -4.60
CA GLY A 312 -5.74 -7.71 -5.94
C GLY A 312 -6.85 -7.25 -6.89
N TYR A 313 -8.01 -7.91 -6.91
CA TYR A 313 -9.14 -7.48 -7.74
C TYR A 313 -9.89 -6.26 -7.18
N HIS A 314 -9.87 -6.00 -5.87
CA HIS A 314 -10.36 -4.71 -5.34
C HIS A 314 -9.56 -3.53 -5.92
N MET A 315 -8.26 -3.71 -6.23
CA MET A 315 -7.46 -2.66 -6.87
C MET A 315 -7.98 -2.28 -8.25
N ASN A 316 -8.53 -3.25 -9.00
CA ASN A 316 -9.16 -2.96 -10.29
C ASN A 316 -10.44 -2.12 -10.12
N VAL A 317 -11.27 -2.43 -9.13
CA VAL A 317 -12.43 -1.61 -8.78
C VAL A 317 -12.00 -0.20 -8.33
N HIS A 318 -10.91 -0.09 -7.58
CA HIS A 318 -10.33 1.20 -7.19
C HIS A 318 -9.84 2.03 -8.39
N LYS A 319 -9.24 1.39 -9.42
CA LYS A 319 -8.85 2.07 -10.67
C LYS A 319 -10.04 2.71 -11.39
N LEU A 320 -11.24 2.16 -11.22
CA LEU A 320 -12.50 2.67 -11.78
C LEU A 320 -13.19 3.72 -10.89
N LEU A 321 -12.42 4.35 -9.98
CA LEU A 321 -12.82 5.47 -9.13
C LEU A 321 -13.76 5.11 -7.97
N GLU A 322 -13.78 3.84 -7.56
CA GLU A 322 -14.38 3.46 -6.28
C GLU A 322 -13.37 3.64 -5.13
N ASN A 323 -13.86 4.04 -3.96
CA ASN A 323 -13.06 4.22 -2.75
C ASN A 323 -12.87 2.88 -2.01
N ALA A 324 -12.10 1.97 -2.62
CA ALA A 324 -11.88 0.60 -2.15
C ALA A 324 -10.41 0.28 -1.82
N LEU A 325 -9.54 1.30 -1.72
CA LEU A 325 -8.10 1.11 -1.46
C LEU A 325 -7.84 0.41 -0.12
N PHE A 326 -8.62 0.75 0.91
CA PHE A 326 -8.47 0.14 2.23
C PHE A 326 -8.78 -1.36 2.21
N GLU A 327 -9.83 -1.79 1.49
CA GLU A 327 -10.16 -3.20 1.28
C GLU A 327 -9.00 -3.94 0.61
N CYS A 328 -8.35 -3.32 -0.39
CA CYS A 328 -7.17 -3.89 -1.04
C CYS A 328 -6.07 -4.17 -0.01
N GLU A 329 -5.70 -3.15 0.76
CA GLU A 329 -4.62 -3.19 1.75
C GLU A 329 -4.94 -4.16 2.89
N LEU A 330 -6.18 -4.18 3.34
CA LEU A 330 -6.67 -5.06 4.39
C LEU A 330 -6.52 -6.53 4.00
N TYR A 331 -7.03 -6.92 2.83
CA TYR A 331 -7.00 -8.32 2.41
C TYR A 331 -5.62 -8.78 1.94
N LEU A 332 -4.87 -7.92 1.24
CA LEU A 332 -3.48 -8.23 0.86
C LEU A 332 -2.59 -8.33 2.09
N GLY A 333 -2.73 -7.41 3.05
CA GLY A 333 -2.03 -7.47 4.33
C GLY A 333 -2.37 -8.74 5.09
N TYR A 334 -3.65 -9.13 5.16
CA TYR A 334 -4.05 -10.39 5.79
C TYR A 334 -3.46 -11.61 5.07
N ALA A 335 -3.31 -11.58 3.74
CA ALA A 335 -2.67 -12.66 2.99
C ALA A 335 -1.19 -12.89 3.39
N LEU A 336 -0.46 -11.85 3.83
CA LEU A 336 0.91 -11.98 4.35
C LEU A 336 0.98 -12.86 5.61
N THR A 337 -0.15 -13.03 6.31
CA THR A 337 -0.19 -13.77 7.58
C THR A 337 -0.12 -15.29 7.41
N PHE A 338 -0.27 -15.85 6.21
CA PHE A 338 -0.38 -17.31 6.04
C PHE A 338 0.97 -18.05 6.02
N GLY A 339 2.07 -17.33 5.80
CA GLY A 339 3.43 -17.91 5.79
C GLY A 339 3.74 -18.77 4.56
N ASP A 340 3.00 -18.57 3.48
CA ASP A 340 3.24 -19.18 2.16
C ASP A 340 3.95 -18.16 1.27
N ASP A 341 5.12 -18.52 0.72
CA ASP A 341 5.98 -17.59 -0.02
C ASP A 341 5.38 -17.13 -1.34
N GLU A 342 4.62 -17.98 -2.04
CA GLU A 342 3.96 -17.58 -3.29
C GLU A 342 2.83 -16.59 -3.02
N VAL A 343 2.02 -16.86 -1.98
CA VAL A 343 0.95 -15.96 -1.56
C VAL A 343 1.51 -14.62 -1.09
N ARG A 344 2.60 -14.65 -0.31
CA ARG A 344 3.30 -13.47 0.17
C ARG A 344 3.87 -12.64 -0.97
N PHE A 345 4.57 -13.27 -1.90
CA PHE A 345 5.12 -12.59 -3.08
C PHE A 345 4.01 -11.93 -3.91
N TYR A 346 2.93 -12.67 -4.19
CA TYR A 346 1.78 -12.13 -4.91
C TYR A 346 1.15 -10.94 -4.17
N ALA A 347 1.00 -11.03 -2.85
CA ALA A 347 0.46 -9.95 -2.04
C ALA A 347 1.34 -8.70 -2.08
N GLU A 348 2.66 -8.84 -1.96
CA GLU A 348 3.61 -7.72 -2.03
C GLU A 348 3.57 -7.02 -3.39
N GLN A 349 3.56 -7.76 -4.50
CA GLN A 349 3.44 -7.17 -5.84
C GLN A 349 2.20 -6.27 -5.98
N ASN A 350 1.07 -6.68 -5.40
CA ASN A 350 -0.14 -5.87 -5.40
C ASN A 350 -0.09 -4.72 -4.37
N LEU A 351 0.56 -4.92 -3.22
CA LEU A 351 0.77 -3.90 -2.20
C LEU A 351 1.69 -2.77 -2.69
N GLN A 352 2.61 -3.04 -3.62
CA GLN A 352 3.36 -1.98 -4.31
C GLN A 352 2.42 -1.00 -5.01
N GLY A 353 1.43 -1.54 -5.74
CA GLY A 353 0.39 -0.75 -6.38
C GLY A 353 -0.44 0.04 -5.37
N CYS A 354 -0.87 -0.60 -4.28
CA CYS A 354 -1.61 0.04 -3.19
C CYS A 354 -0.82 1.20 -2.57
N TYR A 355 0.45 0.94 -2.26
CA TYR A 355 1.37 1.93 -1.68
C TYR A 355 1.48 3.19 -2.55
N ASN A 356 1.73 3.01 -3.86
CA ASN A 356 1.79 4.13 -4.79
C ASN A 356 0.45 4.89 -4.87
N LYS A 357 -0.69 4.18 -4.82
CA LYS A 357 -2.01 4.83 -4.77
C LYS A 357 -2.23 5.61 -3.49
N ARG A 358 -1.79 5.09 -2.35
CA ARG A 358 -1.90 5.76 -1.05
C ARG A 358 -1.12 7.07 -1.01
N LEU A 359 0.07 7.08 -1.59
CA LEU A 359 0.88 8.29 -1.78
C LEU A 359 0.18 9.34 -2.64
N LEU A 360 -0.44 8.91 -3.75
CA LEU A 360 -1.23 9.79 -4.60
C LEU A 360 -2.49 10.31 -3.90
N GLU A 361 -3.19 9.47 -3.14
CA GLU A 361 -4.32 9.92 -2.30
C GLU A 361 -3.85 10.96 -1.29
N ALA A 362 -2.76 10.72 -0.57
CA ALA A 362 -2.19 11.69 0.37
C ALA A 362 -1.88 13.02 -0.32
N ALA A 363 -1.16 13.00 -1.45
CA ALA A 363 -0.86 14.20 -2.23
C ALA A 363 -2.14 14.97 -2.62
N ARG A 364 -3.20 14.27 -3.03
CA ARG A 364 -4.48 14.88 -3.39
C ARG A 364 -5.18 15.55 -2.21
N PHE A 365 -5.27 14.86 -1.08
CA PHE A 365 -5.98 15.39 0.09
C PHE A 365 -5.22 16.55 0.72
N MET A 366 -3.89 16.49 0.75
CA MET A 366 -3.05 17.63 1.12
C MET A 366 -3.24 18.80 0.15
N TRP A 367 -3.26 18.54 -1.17
CA TRP A 367 -3.58 19.58 -2.15
C TRP A 367 -4.96 20.20 -1.91
N THR A 368 -5.97 19.39 -1.59
CA THR A 368 -7.32 19.87 -1.26
C THR A 368 -7.30 20.77 -0.02
N ASP A 369 -6.58 20.36 1.04
CA ASP A 369 -6.40 21.15 2.26
C ASP A 369 -5.69 22.48 1.99
N GLY A 370 -4.62 22.48 1.18
CA GLY A 370 -3.96 23.70 0.76
C GLY A 370 -4.87 24.64 -0.06
N ILE A 371 -5.75 24.10 -0.90
CA ILE A 371 -6.76 24.89 -1.64
C ILE A 371 -7.78 25.50 -0.68
N GLU A 372 -8.25 24.75 0.33
CA GLU A 372 -9.14 25.29 1.37
C GLU A 372 -8.46 26.39 2.19
N ALA A 373 -7.18 26.22 2.51
CA ALA A 373 -6.36 27.23 3.18
C ALA A 373 -6.21 28.51 2.33
N MET A 374 -6.01 28.38 1.02
CA MET A 374 -6.01 29.55 0.10
C MET A 374 -7.34 30.31 0.16
N LEU A 375 -8.49 29.62 0.24
CA LEU A 375 -9.80 30.25 0.38
C LEU A 375 -9.99 30.97 1.74
N ARG A 376 -9.24 30.56 2.77
CA ARG A 376 -9.19 31.21 4.09
C ARG A 376 -8.10 32.29 4.19
N GLU A 377 -7.40 32.57 3.09
CA GLU A 377 -6.24 33.47 3.01
C GLU A 377 -5.04 33.02 3.89
N GLU A 378 -4.93 31.73 4.20
CA GLU A 378 -3.84 31.13 4.98
C GLU A 378 -2.66 30.74 4.07
N TRP A 379 -2.10 31.73 3.34
CA TRP A 379 -1.17 31.47 2.23
C TRP A 379 0.11 30.73 2.63
N SER A 380 0.70 31.07 3.78
CA SER A 380 1.95 30.42 4.24
C SER A 380 1.73 28.93 4.51
N TYR A 381 0.60 28.58 5.13
CA TYR A 381 0.22 27.19 5.39
C TYR A 381 -0.06 26.45 4.08
N ALA A 382 -0.83 27.07 3.17
CA ALA A 382 -1.10 26.48 1.86
C ALA A 382 0.19 26.15 1.09
N ILE A 383 1.15 27.07 1.05
CA ILE A 383 2.46 26.87 0.41
C ILE A 383 3.21 25.67 1.02
N GLU A 384 3.26 25.57 2.34
CA GLU A 384 3.90 24.46 3.04
C GLU A 384 3.24 23.12 2.69
N VAL A 385 1.91 23.07 2.75
CA VAL A 385 1.13 21.87 2.42
C VAL A 385 1.33 21.46 0.96
N PHE A 386 1.35 22.40 0.01
CA PHE A 386 1.60 22.07 -1.40
C PHE A 386 2.99 21.49 -1.64
N ARG A 387 4.03 21.98 -0.96
CA ARG A 387 5.38 21.41 -1.05
C ARG A 387 5.39 19.97 -0.57
N LEU A 388 4.80 19.72 0.60
CA LEU A 388 4.70 18.37 1.15
C LEU A 388 3.86 17.46 0.23
N ALA A 389 2.76 17.95 -0.34
CA ALA A 389 1.96 17.21 -1.30
C ALA A 389 2.76 16.85 -2.55
N ALA A 390 3.60 17.76 -3.06
CA ALA A 390 4.43 17.55 -4.23
C ALA A 390 5.48 16.45 -4.02
N GLU A 391 5.99 16.28 -2.80
CA GLU A 391 6.93 15.21 -2.43
C GLU A 391 6.27 13.82 -2.42
N LYS A 392 4.96 13.73 -2.18
CA LYS A 392 4.22 12.46 -2.16
C LYS A 392 3.78 11.97 -3.55
N LYS A 393 3.94 12.77 -4.62
CA LYS A 393 3.44 12.42 -5.96
C LYS A 393 4.33 11.35 -6.65
N SER A 394 4.34 10.12 -6.16
CA SER A 394 4.94 8.99 -6.88
C SER A 394 3.86 8.01 -7.32
N GLY A 395 3.70 7.82 -8.63
CA GLY A 395 2.82 6.81 -9.20
C GLY A 395 1.96 7.31 -10.37
N TRP A 396 1.09 6.43 -10.85
CA TRP A 396 0.11 6.68 -11.91
C TRP A 396 -1.30 6.64 -11.33
N GLY A 397 -2.16 7.64 -11.57
CA GLY A 397 -3.59 7.56 -11.23
C GLY A 397 -4.30 8.88 -10.88
N TRP A 398 -5.62 8.81 -10.79
CA TRP A 398 -6.66 9.86 -10.66
C TRP A 398 -6.48 11.05 -9.69
N ALA A 399 -5.42 11.13 -8.89
CA ALA A 399 -5.44 11.95 -7.69
C ALA A 399 -4.87 13.38 -7.87
N VAL A 400 -3.75 13.54 -8.59
CA VAL A 400 -3.07 14.82 -8.88
C VAL A 400 -2.00 14.57 -9.95
N ASN A 401 -2.32 14.80 -11.22
CA ASN A 401 -1.45 14.38 -12.33
C ASN A 401 -1.02 15.49 -13.27
N TYR A 402 -1.67 16.65 -13.26
CA TYR A 402 -1.49 17.65 -14.31
C TYR A 402 -0.55 18.78 -13.89
N GLY A 403 0.06 18.68 -12.71
CA GLY A 403 0.93 19.70 -12.16
C GLY A 403 0.22 20.74 -11.30
N ASP A 404 -1.06 20.49 -10.99
CA ASP A 404 -1.94 21.38 -10.24
C ASP A 404 -1.39 21.80 -8.87
N ILE A 405 -0.65 20.90 -8.21
CA ILE A 405 0.00 21.17 -6.91
C ILE A 405 1.01 22.31 -7.05
N TRP A 406 1.87 22.26 -8.07
CA TRP A 406 2.89 23.29 -8.28
C TRP A 406 2.28 24.61 -8.71
N LEU A 407 1.24 24.55 -9.55
CA LEU A 407 0.50 25.76 -9.93
C LEU A 407 -0.16 26.41 -8.70
N SER A 408 -0.74 25.61 -7.81
CA SER A 408 -1.33 26.10 -6.56
C SER A 408 -0.28 26.73 -5.64
N GLU A 409 0.90 26.10 -5.51
CA GLU A 409 2.04 26.68 -4.78
C GLU A 409 2.49 28.01 -5.40
N ALA A 410 2.58 28.08 -6.73
CA ALA A 410 2.97 29.29 -7.45
C ALA A 410 1.99 30.43 -7.16
N VAL A 411 0.68 30.18 -7.27
CA VAL A 411 -0.36 31.19 -7.01
C VAL A 411 -0.33 31.67 -5.57
N ALA A 412 -0.26 30.76 -4.60
CA ALA A 412 -0.16 31.13 -3.19
C ALA A 412 1.09 31.95 -2.91
N THR A 413 2.24 31.59 -3.52
CA THR A 413 3.50 32.33 -3.41
C THR A 413 3.39 33.73 -4.00
N ILE A 414 2.78 33.89 -5.19
CA ILE A 414 2.53 35.20 -5.82
C ILE A 414 1.73 36.09 -4.87
N ILE A 415 0.56 35.62 -4.43
CA ILE A 415 -0.37 36.42 -3.62
C ILE A 415 0.27 36.80 -2.28
N MET A 416 0.86 35.83 -1.57
CA MET A 416 1.52 36.08 -0.30
C MET A 416 2.63 37.11 -0.43
N THR A 417 3.46 36.98 -1.46
CA THR A 417 4.63 37.86 -1.63
C THR A 417 4.22 39.27 -2.01
N VAL A 418 3.30 39.44 -2.97
CA VAL A 418 2.82 40.77 -3.36
C VAL A 418 2.05 41.46 -2.23
N GLN A 419 1.30 40.70 -1.43
CA GLN A 419 0.57 41.23 -0.27
C GLN A 419 1.51 41.69 0.86
N ASN A 420 2.62 40.97 1.09
CA ASN A 420 3.54 41.25 2.19
C ASN A 420 4.68 42.22 1.80
N ASN A 421 5.13 42.18 0.54
CA ASN A 421 6.24 42.99 0.05
C ASN A 421 5.73 44.04 -0.94
N HIS A 422 5.53 45.26 -0.44
CA HIS A 422 5.35 46.46 -1.29
C HIS A 422 6.66 46.89 -1.99
N GLY A 423 7.39 45.97 -2.64
CA GLY A 423 8.53 46.30 -3.52
C GLY A 423 9.96 46.00 -3.01
N HIS A 424 10.21 44.80 -2.45
CA HIS A 424 11.58 44.29 -2.29
C HIS A 424 11.96 43.34 -3.42
N SER A 425 13.25 43.35 -3.80
CA SER A 425 13.92 42.60 -4.89
C SER A 425 13.11 41.43 -5.45
N ASP A 426 12.39 41.67 -6.55
CA ASP A 426 11.46 40.70 -7.14
C ASP A 426 12.12 39.41 -7.63
N SER A 427 13.45 39.37 -7.78
CA SER A 427 14.15 38.34 -8.54
C SER A 427 13.98 36.92 -7.98
N GLU A 428 14.04 36.73 -6.67
CA GLU A 428 14.13 35.38 -6.09
C GLU A 428 12.79 34.63 -6.13
N TRP A 429 11.70 35.28 -5.71
CA TRP A 429 10.39 34.63 -5.69
C TRP A 429 9.83 34.44 -7.10
N LEU A 430 10.10 35.36 -8.03
CA LEU A 430 9.71 35.22 -9.44
C LEU A 430 10.39 34.03 -10.11
N VAL A 431 11.67 33.81 -9.83
CA VAL A 431 12.39 32.62 -10.33
C VAL A 431 11.73 31.35 -9.82
N LYS A 432 11.44 31.28 -8.51
CA LYS A 432 10.75 30.13 -7.91
C LYS A 432 9.36 29.87 -8.53
N VAL A 433 8.57 30.93 -8.71
CA VAL A 433 7.25 30.84 -9.35
C VAL A 433 7.37 30.36 -10.79
N GLY A 434 8.34 30.87 -11.54
CA GLY A 434 8.64 30.42 -12.90
C GLY A 434 8.98 28.93 -12.97
N GLU A 435 9.81 28.43 -12.06
CA GLU A 435 10.16 27.01 -11.95
C GLU A 435 8.93 26.13 -11.65
N LEU A 436 8.04 26.57 -10.76
CA LEU A 436 6.82 25.84 -10.41
C LEU A 436 5.85 25.77 -11.58
N ILE A 437 5.67 26.88 -12.31
CA ILE A 437 4.82 26.91 -13.51
C ILE A 437 5.41 26.04 -14.61
N LEU A 438 6.73 26.09 -14.84
CA LEU A 438 7.40 25.24 -15.82
C LEU A 438 7.15 23.76 -15.53
N LYS A 439 7.32 23.32 -14.26
CA LYS A 439 6.99 21.95 -13.85
C LYS A 439 5.52 21.59 -14.12
N CYS A 440 4.60 22.52 -13.90
CA CYS A 440 3.19 22.33 -14.21
C CYS A 440 2.96 22.13 -15.71
N VAL A 441 3.54 22.99 -16.55
CA VAL A 441 3.39 22.93 -18.01
C VAL A 441 3.98 21.63 -18.57
N GLU A 442 5.23 21.30 -18.22
CA GLU A 442 5.88 20.06 -18.66
C GLU A 442 5.05 18.83 -18.29
N ARG A 443 4.47 18.82 -17.08
CA ARG A 443 3.65 17.71 -16.63
C ARG A 443 2.28 17.65 -17.31
N SER A 444 1.65 18.81 -17.53
CA SER A 444 0.40 18.91 -18.28
C SER A 444 0.57 18.39 -19.71
N GLU A 445 1.66 18.74 -20.38
CA GLU A 445 2.00 18.27 -21.73
C GLU A 445 2.23 16.75 -21.75
N GLN A 446 3.01 16.21 -20.82
CA GLN A 446 3.25 14.76 -20.69
C GLN A 446 1.96 13.96 -20.46
N SER A 447 0.93 14.58 -19.87
CA SER A 447 -0.33 13.90 -19.59
C SER A 447 -1.20 13.69 -20.83
N GLY A 448 -1.06 14.54 -21.85
CA GLY A 448 -1.89 14.52 -23.05
C GLY A 448 -3.38 14.84 -22.83
N VAL A 449 -3.77 15.34 -21.66
CA VAL A 449 -5.19 15.63 -21.30
C VAL A 449 -5.67 16.97 -21.85
N PHE A 450 -4.77 17.93 -21.97
CA PHE A 450 -5.07 19.26 -22.50
C PHE A 450 -4.78 19.31 -24.00
N ASP A 451 -5.52 20.14 -24.72
CA ASP A 451 -5.29 20.42 -26.13
C ASP A 451 -4.11 21.39 -26.32
N SER A 452 -3.95 21.93 -27.52
CA SER A 452 -2.89 22.90 -27.84
C SER A 452 -2.92 24.16 -26.98
N ASP A 453 -4.06 24.45 -26.34
CA ASP A 453 -4.18 25.62 -25.48
C ASP A 453 -3.58 25.33 -24.10
N GLY A 454 -3.31 24.08 -23.72
CA GLY A 454 -2.62 23.72 -22.49
C GLY A 454 -3.47 23.90 -21.22
N HIS A 455 -2.82 23.96 -20.06
CA HIS A 455 -3.52 24.02 -18.78
C HIS A 455 -4.17 25.40 -18.56
N PRO A 456 -5.51 25.50 -18.47
CA PRO A 456 -6.20 26.80 -18.55
C PRO A 456 -5.86 27.73 -17.39
N TRP A 457 -5.71 27.18 -16.18
CA TRP A 457 -5.27 27.98 -15.03
C TRP A 457 -3.81 28.45 -15.19
N ALA A 458 -2.91 27.65 -15.78
CA ALA A 458 -1.51 28.04 -15.94
C ALA A 458 -1.37 29.24 -16.89
N ASN A 459 -2.13 29.25 -17.99
CA ASN A 459 -2.17 30.37 -18.93
C ASN A 459 -2.65 31.68 -18.30
N GLU A 460 -3.70 31.60 -17.47
CA GLU A 460 -4.18 32.78 -16.73
C GLU A 460 -3.11 33.33 -15.80
N ILE A 461 -2.33 32.46 -15.14
CA ILE A 461 -1.24 32.88 -14.25
C ILE A 461 -0.06 33.47 -15.03
N LEU A 462 0.33 32.90 -16.16
CA LEU A 462 1.36 33.48 -17.03
C LEU A 462 0.97 34.89 -17.48
N THR A 463 -0.27 35.07 -17.94
CA THR A 463 -0.80 36.39 -18.31
C THR A 463 -0.81 37.35 -17.12
N ALA A 464 -1.17 36.88 -15.93
CA ALA A 464 -1.15 37.69 -14.72
C ALA A 464 0.27 38.13 -14.32
N LEU A 465 1.28 37.26 -14.49
CA LEU A 465 2.69 37.57 -14.23
C LEU A 465 3.26 38.59 -15.21
N ASP A 466 2.93 38.48 -16.50
CA ASP A 466 3.33 39.47 -17.50
C ASP A 466 2.74 40.85 -17.19
N ASN A 467 1.46 40.89 -16.80
CA ASN A 467 0.80 42.12 -16.36
C ASN A 467 1.46 42.69 -15.09
N TYR A 468 1.81 41.83 -14.12
CA TYR A 468 2.52 42.25 -12.90
C TYR A 468 3.83 42.97 -13.23
N GLN A 469 4.65 42.43 -14.15
CA GLN A 469 5.92 43.07 -14.54
C GLN A 469 5.75 44.50 -15.07
N GLN A 470 4.64 44.77 -15.74
CA GLN A 470 4.33 46.09 -16.31
C GLN A 470 3.87 47.09 -15.24
N ILE A 471 3.17 46.63 -14.21
CA ILE A 471 2.49 47.50 -13.23
C ILE A 471 3.15 47.54 -11.85
N LYS A 472 4.16 46.71 -11.57
CA LYS A 472 4.79 46.56 -10.25
C LYS A 472 5.34 47.85 -9.62
N SER A 473 5.55 48.90 -10.41
CA SER A 473 6.01 50.21 -9.94
C SER A 473 4.87 51.17 -9.57
N ASP A 474 3.62 50.86 -9.92
CA ASP A 474 2.42 51.64 -9.62
C ASP A 474 1.55 50.92 -8.58
N LYS A 475 1.51 51.49 -7.36
CA LYS A 475 0.82 50.90 -6.22
C LYS A 475 -0.69 50.74 -6.45
N ASP A 476 -1.36 51.72 -7.03
CA ASP A 476 -2.82 51.68 -7.21
C ASP A 476 -3.22 50.61 -8.25
N SER A 477 -2.40 50.46 -9.29
CA SER A 477 -2.56 49.41 -10.29
C SER A 477 -2.24 48.03 -9.71
N LEU A 478 -1.22 47.93 -8.86
CA LEU A 478 -0.84 46.69 -8.20
C LEU A 478 -1.93 46.19 -7.24
N ASP A 479 -2.54 47.07 -6.44
CA ASP A 479 -3.62 46.72 -5.52
C ASP A 479 -4.85 46.19 -6.28
N LYS A 480 -5.23 46.85 -7.39
CA LYS A 480 -6.33 46.39 -8.26
C LYS A 480 -6.03 45.04 -8.90
N TRP A 481 -4.80 44.83 -9.35
CA TRP A 481 -4.35 43.57 -9.92
C TRP A 481 -4.40 42.44 -8.89
N LEU A 482 -3.95 42.69 -7.65
CA LEU A 482 -3.97 41.69 -6.58
C LEU A 482 -5.40 41.26 -6.25
N VAL A 483 -6.34 42.21 -6.18
CA VAL A 483 -7.77 41.91 -5.98
C VAL A 483 -8.32 41.06 -7.12
N ALA A 484 -7.98 41.39 -8.37
CA ALA A 484 -8.42 40.61 -9.53
C ALA A 484 -7.84 39.18 -9.52
N LEU A 485 -6.55 39.04 -9.21
CA LEU A 485 -5.88 37.74 -9.10
C LEU A 485 -6.48 36.87 -7.98
N LYS A 486 -6.75 37.45 -6.80
CA LYS A 486 -7.46 36.76 -5.71
C LYS A 486 -8.85 36.29 -6.17
N GLY A 487 -9.60 37.14 -6.85
CA GLY A 487 -10.92 36.80 -7.39
C GLY A 487 -10.88 35.61 -8.36
N ARG A 488 -9.92 35.60 -9.30
CA ARG A 488 -9.70 34.45 -10.20
C ARG A 488 -9.24 33.20 -9.47
N THR A 489 -8.41 33.36 -8.44
CA THR A 489 -7.94 32.25 -7.60
C THR A 489 -9.10 31.56 -6.88
N VAL A 490 -10.05 32.33 -6.34
CA VAL A 490 -11.27 31.77 -5.71
C VAL A 490 -12.10 30.96 -6.71
N TYR A 491 -12.22 31.43 -7.96
CA TYR A 491 -12.90 30.68 -9.02
C TYR A 491 -12.23 29.32 -9.26
N TRP A 492 -10.91 29.28 -9.43
CA TRP A 492 -10.17 28.04 -9.67
C TRP A 492 -10.19 27.09 -8.48
N CYS A 493 -10.01 27.60 -7.26
CA CYS A 493 -10.16 26.81 -6.03
C CYS A 493 -11.55 26.15 -5.98
N SER A 494 -12.61 26.87 -6.36
CA SER A 494 -13.97 26.33 -6.41
C SER A 494 -14.13 25.23 -7.45
N GLN A 495 -13.49 25.35 -8.64
CA GLN A 495 -13.52 24.28 -9.66
C GLN A 495 -12.82 23.00 -9.16
N VAL A 496 -11.67 23.15 -8.50
CA VAL A 496 -10.92 22.03 -7.90
C VAL A 496 -11.76 21.31 -6.84
N LEU A 497 -12.33 22.05 -5.87
CA LEU A 497 -13.14 21.47 -4.80
C LEU A 497 -14.49 20.88 -5.29
N ALA A 498 -15.00 21.37 -6.42
CA ALA A 498 -16.15 20.79 -7.09
C ALA A 498 -15.80 19.49 -7.85
N GLY A 499 -14.52 19.23 -8.12
CA GLY A 499 -14.07 18.11 -8.96
C GLY A 499 -14.51 18.27 -10.41
N MET A 500 -14.53 19.51 -10.90
CA MET A 500 -14.88 19.84 -12.28
C MET A 500 -13.73 19.45 -13.20
N ALA A 501 -14.03 18.80 -14.33
CA ALA A 501 -13.01 18.47 -15.31
C ALA A 501 -12.18 19.71 -15.69
N PRO A 502 -10.85 19.60 -15.75
CA PRO A 502 -10.03 18.38 -15.73
C PRO A 502 -9.62 17.90 -14.33
N PHE A 503 -10.06 18.57 -13.26
CA PHE A 503 -9.68 18.23 -11.90
C PHE A 503 -10.31 16.90 -11.42
N PRO A 504 -9.66 16.21 -10.47
CA PRO A 504 -10.14 14.93 -9.94
C PRO A 504 -11.57 14.99 -9.39
N PRO A 505 -12.44 14.01 -9.71
CA PRO A 505 -13.79 13.97 -9.17
C PRO A 505 -13.77 13.78 -7.66
N ARG A 506 -14.81 14.23 -6.95
CA ARG A 506 -14.93 14.04 -5.49
C ARG A 506 -14.80 12.57 -5.09
N ALA A 507 -14.12 12.34 -3.98
CA ALA A 507 -13.98 11.00 -3.43
C ALA A 507 -15.36 10.41 -3.13
N ARG A 508 -15.61 9.19 -3.62
CA ARG A 508 -16.84 8.46 -3.30
C ARG A 508 -16.81 8.00 -1.84
N LYS A 509 -18.00 7.89 -1.24
CA LYS A 509 -18.14 7.24 0.06
C LYS A 509 -17.81 5.76 -0.08
N ARG A 510 -17.15 5.20 0.94
CA ARG A 510 -16.93 3.75 1.01
C ARG A 510 -18.26 3.04 1.24
N LEU A 511 -18.38 1.82 0.73
CA LEU A 511 -19.58 0.99 0.85
C LEU A 511 -19.74 0.41 2.27
N ASN A 512 -18.66 -0.08 2.86
CA ASN A 512 -18.61 -0.62 4.22
C ASN A 512 -17.82 0.31 5.15
N SER A 513 -18.06 0.29 6.46
CA SER A 513 -17.20 1.02 7.40
C SER A 513 -15.88 0.28 7.60
N VAL A 514 -14.85 0.97 8.09
CA VAL A 514 -13.55 0.33 8.35
C VAL A 514 -13.69 -0.73 9.44
N GLU A 515 -14.40 -0.40 10.51
CA GLU A 515 -14.59 -1.25 11.69
C GLU A 515 -15.30 -2.55 11.30
N GLU A 516 -16.32 -2.47 10.44
CA GLU A 516 -17.00 -3.65 9.90
C GLU A 516 -16.04 -4.54 9.12
N LEU A 517 -15.15 -3.97 8.31
CA LEU A 517 -14.22 -4.74 7.49
C LEU A 517 -13.15 -5.43 8.34
N VAL A 518 -12.60 -4.73 9.33
CA VAL A 518 -11.57 -5.27 10.24
C VAL A 518 -12.14 -6.39 11.10
N THR A 519 -13.34 -6.20 11.68
CA THR A 519 -14.01 -7.23 12.52
C THR A 519 -14.38 -8.48 11.75
N ARG A 520 -14.53 -8.40 10.43
CA ARG A 520 -14.86 -9.53 9.56
C ARG A 520 -13.65 -10.36 9.14
N ILE A 521 -12.42 -9.92 9.39
CA ILE A 521 -11.25 -10.78 9.19
C ILE A 521 -11.32 -11.93 10.21
N PRO A 522 -11.30 -13.19 9.75
CA PRO A 522 -11.31 -14.34 10.65
C PRO A 522 -10.10 -14.33 11.60
N GLY A 523 -10.36 -14.48 12.90
CA GLY A 523 -9.33 -14.43 13.94
C GLY A 523 -9.17 -13.07 14.61
N HIS A 524 -9.71 -11.98 14.04
CA HIS A 524 -9.88 -10.73 14.79
C HIS A 524 -11.06 -10.85 15.75
N ILE A 525 -10.78 -11.07 17.02
CA ILE A 525 -11.73 -10.71 18.07
C ILE A 525 -11.45 -9.23 18.36
N ALA A 526 -12.27 -8.33 17.81
CA ALA A 526 -12.28 -6.96 18.27
C ALA A 526 -12.79 -6.94 19.72
N THR A 527 -11.89 -6.55 20.63
CA THR A 527 -12.07 -6.07 22.01
C THR A 527 -13.23 -6.64 22.82
#